data_AF-A0A084TIQ2-F1
#
_entry.id   AF-A0A084TIQ2-F1
#
_cell.length_a   1.000
_cell.length_b   1.000
_cell.length_c   1.000
_cell.angle_alpha   90.00
_cell.angle_beta   90.00
_cell.angle_gamma   90.00
#
_symmetry.space_group_name_H-M   'P 1'
#
loop_
_entity.id
_entity.type
_entity.pdbx_description
1 polymer ?
#
loop_
_entity_poly.entity_id
_entity_poly.type
_entity_poly.pdbx_seq_one_letter_code
_entity_poly.pdbx_strand_id
1 'polypeptide(L)' 'MGNTKDIKHQKSKLLTKYKELVEQAYNLRQTDSAESDFSEYRAIKLLNKLNKLKYLDRDALKKSML' A
#
# COMPACT_ATOMS: atom_id res chain seq x y z
N MET A 1 11.69 -1.44 -22.18
CA MET A 1 10.43 -2.07 -21.70
C MET A 1 10.54 -2.79 -20.34
N GLY A 2 11.55 -2.48 -19.49
CA GLY A 2 11.71 -3.11 -18.16
C GLY A 2 10.98 -2.39 -17.01
N ASN A 3 11.15 -1.06 -16.92
CA ASN A 3 10.75 -0.27 -15.74
C ASN A 3 9.27 -0.32 -15.33
N THR A 4 8.33 -0.45 -16.27
CA THR A 4 6.89 -0.42 -15.95
C THR A 4 6.37 -1.74 -15.37
N LYS A 5 6.98 -2.88 -15.74
CA LYS A 5 6.65 -4.20 -15.17
C LYS A 5 7.09 -4.26 -13.71
N ASP A 6 8.25 -3.70 -13.40
CA ASP A 6 8.79 -3.64 -12.04
C ASP A 6 7.92 -2.78 -11.12
N ILE A 7 7.44 -1.64 -11.61
CA ILE A 7 6.53 -0.77 -10.85
C ILE A 7 5.20 -1.47 -10.54
N LYS A 8 4.59 -2.17 -11.52
CA LYS A 8 3.35 -2.92 -11.30
C LYS A 8 3.55 -4.04 -10.28
N HIS A 9 4.66 -4.77 -10.37
CA HIS A 9 5.00 -5.82 -9.41
C HIS A 9 5.20 -5.27 -8.00
N GLN A 10 5.92 -4.15 -7.86
CA GLN A 10 6.10 -3.48 -6.58
C GLN A 10 4.77 -2.98 -5.99
N LYS A 11 3.88 -2.41 -6.80
CA LYS A 11 2.52 -2.02 -6.35
C LYS A 11 1.73 -3.22 -5.84
N SER A 12 1.80 -4.35 -6.54
CA SER A 12 1.16 -5.60 -6.12
C SER A 12 1.69 -6.07 -4.77
N LYS A 13 3.02 -6.12 -4.59
CA LYS A 13 3.65 -6.47 -3.31
C LYS A 13 3.24 -5.55 -2.17
N LEU A 14 3.20 -4.23 -2.40
CA LEU A 14 2.76 -3.26 -1.41
C LEU A 14 1.29 -3.47 -1.02
N LEU A 15 0.43 -3.78 -1.99
CA LEU A 15 -0.99 -4.04 -1.76
C LEU A 15 -1.21 -5.33 -0.97
N THR A 16 -0.50 -6.41 -1.31
CA THR A 16 -0.52 -7.67 -0.55
C THR A 16 -0.10 -7.41 0.89
N LYS A 17 1.03 -6.72 1.09
CA LYS A 17 1.52 -6.46 2.44
C LYS A 17 0.59 -5.57 3.27
N TYR A 18 -0.05 -4.59 2.63
CA TYR A 18 -1.09 -3.78 3.27
C TYR A 18 -2.24 -4.65 3.78
N LYS A 19 -2.75 -5.58 2.95
CA LYS A 19 -3.85 -6.47 3.35
C LYS A 19 -3.46 -7.39 4.51
N GLU A 20 -2.26 -7.96 4.46
CA GLU A 20 -1.73 -8.80 5.56
C GLU A 20 -1.68 -8.02 6.88
N LEU A 21 -1.23 -6.76 6.86
CA LEU A 21 -1.14 -5.94 8.07
C LEU A 21 -2.52 -5.56 8.63
N VAL A 22 -3.49 -5.30 7.75
CA VAL A 22 -4.89 -5.05 8.18
C VAL A 22 -5.48 -6.29 8.83
N GLU A 23 -5.26 -7.47 8.23
CA GLU A 23 -5.71 -8.74 8.78
C GLU A 23 -5.04 -9.03 10.12
N GLN A 24 -3.72 -8.82 10.23
CA GLN A 24 -2.97 -8.98 11.47
C GLN A 24 -3.47 -8.04 12.56
N ALA A 25 -3.68 -6.75 12.24
CA ALA A 25 -4.23 -5.78 13.19
C ALA A 25 -5.60 -6.22 13.71
N TYR A 26 -6.48 -6.69 12.81
CA TYR A 26 -7.80 -7.19 13.17
C TYR A 26 -7.74 -8.42 14.08
N ASN A 27 -6.90 -9.39 13.74
CA ASN A 27 -6.75 -10.64 14.49
C ASN A 27 -6.18 -10.42 15.89
N LEU A 28 -5.29 -9.44 16.04
CA LEU A 28 -4.62 -9.14 17.31
C LEU A 28 -5.37 -8.14 18.19
N ARG A 29 -6.44 -7.52 17.67
CA ARG A 29 -7.14 -6.38 18.31
C ARG A 29 -7.57 -6.61 19.76
N GLN A 30 -7.87 -7.84 20.15
CA GLN A 30 -8.29 -8.18 21.52
C GLN A 30 -7.26 -9.03 22.29
N THR A 31 -6.26 -9.58 21.60
CA THR A 31 -5.30 -10.54 22.16
C THR A 31 -3.94 -9.92 22.41
N ASP A 32 -3.52 -8.99 21.55
CA ASP A 32 -2.30 -8.20 21.68
C ASP A 32 -2.53 -6.80 21.07
N SER A 33 -3.03 -5.89 21.91
CA SER A 33 -3.36 -4.53 21.47
C SER A 33 -2.14 -3.77 20.97
N ALA A 34 -0.94 -4.04 21.52
CA ALA A 34 0.26 -3.33 21.11
C ALA A 34 0.67 -3.72 19.69
N GLU A 35 0.73 -5.03 19.40
CA GLU A 35 1.05 -5.50 18.04
C GLU A 35 -0.08 -5.18 17.03
N SER A 36 -1.34 -5.12 17.49
CA SER A 36 -2.46 -4.61 16.70
C SER A 36 -2.23 -3.17 16.24
N ASP A 37 -1.94 -2.26 17.19
CA ASP A 37 -1.67 -0.84 16.89
C ASP A 37 -0.46 -0.67 15.96
N PHE A 38 0.62 -1.43 16.18
CA PHE A 38 1.78 -1.41 15.30
C PHE A 38 1.44 -1.87 13.87
N SER A 39 0.63 -2.92 13.74
CA SER A 39 0.19 -3.45 12.45
C SER A 39 -0.69 -2.44 11.71
N GLU A 40 -1.62 -1.79 12.43
CA GLU A 40 -2.49 -0.75 11.88
C GLU A 40 -1.67 0.47 11.39
N TYR A 41 -0.74 0.96 12.21
CA TYR A 41 0.15 2.06 11.82
C TYR A 41 0.95 1.75 10.55
N ARG A 42 1.50 0.53 10.44
CA ARG A 42 2.23 0.08 9.25
C ARG A 42 1.31 -0.02 8.04
N ALA A 43 0.07 -0.50 8.21
CA ALA A 43 -0.92 -0.55 7.14
C ALA A 43 -1.24 0.86 6.61
N ILE A 44 -1.49 1.82 7.49
CA ILE A 44 -1.76 3.22 7.12
C ILE A 44 -0.60 3.83 6.33
N LYS A 45 0.65 3.58 6.74
CA LYS A 45 1.83 4.02 5.98
C LYS A 45 1.88 3.43 4.56
N LEU A 46 1.58 2.15 4.39
CA LEU A 46 1.54 1.51 3.08
C LEU A 46 0.41 2.05 2.21
N LEU A 47 -0.77 2.26 2.80
CA LEU A 47 -1.91 2.86 2.11
C LEU A 47 -1.57 4.25 1.58
N ASN A 48 -0.90 5.10 2.38
CA ASN A 48 -0.45 6.41 1.93
C ASN A 48 0.55 6.33 0.76
N LYS A 49 1.48 5.36 0.80
CA LYS A 49 2.40 5.11 -0.32
C LYS A 49 1.66 4.68 -1.59
N LEU A 50 0.69 3.78 -1.47
CA LEU A 50 -0.17 3.34 -2.57
C LEU A 50 -0.98 4.50 -3.17
N ASN A 51 -1.55 5.36 -2.32
CA ASN A 51 -2.29 6.55 -2.75
C ASN A 51 -1.41 7.55 -3.50
N LYS A 52 -0.19 7.81 -3.00
CA LYS A 52 0.80 8.65 -3.69
C LYS A 52 1.14 8.09 -5.08
N LEU A 53 1.35 6.78 -5.18
CA LEU A 53 1.62 6.10 -6.46
C LEU A 53 0.43 6.18 -7.41
N LYS A 54 -0.81 6.11 -6.92
CA LYS A 54 -2.02 6.27 -7.74
C LYS A 54 -2.18 7.71 -8.25
N TYR A 55 -1.85 8.69 -7.42
CA TYR A 55 -1.90 10.10 -7.80
C TYR A 55 -0.89 10.41 -8.91
N LEU A 56 0.36 9.96 -8.77
CA LEU A 56 1.40 10.15 -9.79
C LEU A 56 1.04 9.49 -11.13
N ASP A 57 0.46 8.29 -11.11
CA ASP A 57 -0.02 7.63 -12.35
C ASP A 57 -1.09 8.49 -13.05
N ARG A 58 -2.02 9.09 -12.28
CA ARG A 58 -3.08 9.94 -12.82
C ARG A 58 -2.51 11.20 -13.48
N ASP A 59 -1.54 11.85 -12.84
CA ASP A 59 -0.89 13.04 -13.38
C ASP A 59 -0.09 12.74 -14.65
N ALA A 60 0.61 11.59 -14.68
CA ALA A 60 1.31 11.12 -15.86
C ALA A 60 0.35 10.91 -17.05
N LEU A 61 -0.81 10.29 -16.80
CA LEU A 61 -1.86 10.13 -17.81
C LEU A 61 -2.37 11.49 -18.30
N LYS A 62 -2.65 12.43 -17.39
CA LYS A 62 -3.12 13.78 -17.74
C LYS A 62 -2.11 14.55 -18.59
N LYS A 63 -0.80 14.43 -18.29
CA LYS A 63 0.26 15.06 -19.07
C LYS A 63 0.41 14.46 -20.47
N SER A 64 0.15 13.16 -20.65
CA SER A 64 0.20 12.53 -21.98
C SER A 64 -0.97 12.86 -22.90
N MET A 65 -2.05 13.44 -22.37
CA MET A 65 -3.23 13.86 -23.14
C MET A 65 -3.19 15.34 -23.57
N LEU A 66 -2.15 16.07 -23.19
CA LEU A 66 -1.89 17.46 -23.56
C LEU A 66 -0.74 17.54 -24.57
#